data_AF-A0A968M2I5-F1
#
_entry.id   AF-A0A968M2I5-F1
#
_cell.length_a   1.000
_cell.length_b   1.000
_cell.length_c   1.000
_cell.angle_alpha   90.00
_cell.angle_beta   90.00
_cell.angle_gamma   90.00
#
_symmetry.space_group_name_H-M   'P 1'
#
loop_
_entity.id
_entity.type
_entity.pdbx_description
1 polymer ?
#
loop_
_entity_poly.entity_id
_entity_poly.type
_entity_poly.pdbx_seq_one_letter_code
_entity_poly.pdbx_strand_id
1 'polypeptide(L)' 'MTTLLIAVILIGWTAAAVIGTQAYFRGEQTKPIHERNLKSESFELLAKSFTGQDTDHGNRIPAFPLDTYTSNNLTKV' A
#
# COMPACT_ATOMS: atom_id res chain seq x y z
N MET A 1 -25.03 -16.75 25.68
CA MET A 1 -24.25 -15.63 26.25
C MET A 1 -22.82 -15.65 25.71
N THR A 2 -22.06 -16.73 25.91
CA THR A 2 -20.67 -16.88 25.41
C THR A 2 -20.53 -16.76 23.90
N THR A 3 -21.45 -17.33 23.12
CA THR A 3 -21.49 -17.23 21.65
C THR A 3 -21.56 -15.78 21.16
N LEU A 4 -22.40 -14.96 21.81
CA LEU A 4 -22.58 -13.56 21.45
C LEU A 4 -21.33 -12.73 21.78
N LEU A 5 -20.68 -12.99 22.92
CA LEU A 5 -19.44 -12.35 23.29
C LEU A 5 -18.32 -12.64 22.27
N ILE A 6 -18.16 -13.91 21.90
CA ILE A 6 -17.17 -14.32 20.89
C ILE A 6 -17.47 -13.65 19.54
N ALA A 7 -18.74 -13.63 19.12
CA ALA A 7 -19.14 -12.99 17.87
C ALA A 7 -18.79 -11.49 17.85
N VAL A 8 -19.09 -10.76 18.94
CA VAL A 8 -18.77 -9.33 19.04
C VAL A 8 -17.26 -9.09 18.95
N ILE A 9 -16.46 -9.90 19.64
CA ILE A 9 -14.99 -9.76 19.61
C ILE A 9 -14.47 -10.02 18.20
N LEU A 10 -14.90 -11.10 17.54
CA LEU A 10 -14.43 -11.43 16.19
C LEU A 10 -14.85 -10.37 15.17
N ILE A 11 -16.10 -9.92 15.20
CA ILE A 11 -16.60 -8.88 14.28
C ILE A 11 -15.85 -7.57 14.51
N GLY A 12 -15.70 -7.14 15.77
CA GLY A 12 -14.99 -5.90 16.10
C GLY A 12 -13.52 -5.95 15.68
N TRP A 13 -12.85 -7.08 15.92
CA TRP A 13 -11.46 -7.28 15.50
C TRP A 13 -11.32 -7.31 13.98
N THR A 14 -12.18 -8.03 13.27
CA THR A 14 -12.17 -8.08 11.81
C THR A 14 -12.45 -6.70 11.21
N ALA A 15 -13.41 -5.95 11.76
CA ALA A 15 -13.68 -4.57 11.34
C ALA A 15 -12.45 -3.68 11.52
N ALA A 16 -11.78 -3.75 12.68
CA ALA A 16 -10.57 -2.99 12.95
C ALA A 16 -9.43 -3.35 11.99
N ALA A 17 -9.22 -4.64 11.71
CA ALA A 17 -8.23 -5.11 10.75
C ALA A 17 -8.49 -4.56 9.35
N VAL A 18 -9.73 -4.67 8.85
CA VAL A 18 -10.12 -4.18 7.52
C VAL A 18 -9.94 -2.66 7.41
N ILE A 19 -10.38 -1.90 8.41
CA ILE A 19 -10.23 -0.43 8.43
C ILE A 19 -8.75 -0.05 8.48
N GLY A 20 -7.95 -0.71 9.32
CA GLY A 20 -6.51 -0.47 9.41
C GLY A 20 -5.78 -0.73 8.10
N THR A 21 -6.12 -1.84 7.40
CA THR A 21 -5.55 -2.15 6.08
C THR A 21 -5.95 -1.10 5.04
N GLN A 22 -7.21 -0.65 5.03
CA GLN A 22 -7.64 0.44 4.15
C GLN A 22 -6.88 1.75 4.42
N ALA A 23 -6.74 2.11 5.69
CA ALA A 23 -6.00 3.30 6.10
C ALA A 23 -4.53 3.25 5.69
N TYR A 24 -3.89 2.09 5.83
CA TYR A 24 -2.52 1.85 5.38
C TYR A 24 -2.36 2.14 3.88
N PHE A 25 -3.14 1.47 3.02
CA PHE A 25 -3.00 1.63 1.56
C PHE A 25 -3.33 3.04 1.09
N ARG A 26 -4.33 3.71 1.69
CA ARG A 26 -4.63 5.11 1.38
C ARG A 26 -3.50 6.06 1.80
N GLY A 27 -2.89 5.83 2.96
CA GLY A 27 -1.75 6.64 3.42
C GLY A 27 -0.49 6.44 2.59
N GLU A 28 -0.23 5.20 2.12
CA GLU A 28 0.88 4.87 1.22
C GLU A 28 0.79 5.58 -0.14
N GLN A 29 -0.42 5.99 -0.57
CA GLN A 29 -0.60 6.75 -1.82
C GLN A 29 -0.24 8.23 -1.67
N THR A 30 -0.34 8.81 -0.47
CA THR A 30 -0.08 10.24 -0.24
C THR A 30 1.32 10.54 0.29
N LYS A 31 2.00 9.55 0.86
CA LYS A 31 3.33 9.75 1.41
C LYS A 31 4.38 9.90 0.29
N PRO A 32 5.49 10.61 0.54
CA PRO A 32 6.66 10.56 -0.34
C PRO A 32 7.17 9.12 -0.45
N ILE A 33 7.37 8.63 -1.67
CA ILE A 33 7.78 7.24 -1.93
C ILE A 33 9.15 7.15 -2.59
N HIS A 34 9.79 5.99 -2.47
CA HIS A 34 11.00 5.69 -3.22
C HIS A 34 10.66 5.26 -4.65
N GLU A 35 11.54 5.55 -5.61
CA GLU A 35 11.29 5.22 -7.02
C GLU A 35 11.07 3.72 -7.27
N ARG A 36 11.80 2.85 -6.55
CA ARG A 36 11.61 1.39 -6.60
C ARG A 36 10.21 0.91 -6.17
N ASN A 37 9.48 1.72 -5.42
CA ASN A 37 8.13 1.43 -4.94
C ASN A 37 7.04 2.08 -5.79
N LEU A 38 7.40 2.87 -6.82
CA LEU A 38 6.44 3.48 -7.75
C LEU A 38 5.73 2.41 -8.59
N LYS A 39 6.46 1.41 -9.06
CA LYS A 39 6.00 0.39 -10.02
C LYS A 39 5.89 -0.99 -9.37
N SER A 40 5.11 -1.10 -8.30
CA SER A 40 4.90 -2.36 -7.61
C SER A 40 3.50 -2.91 -7.94
N GLU A 41 3.44 -3.87 -8.86
CA GLU A 41 2.19 -4.51 -9.29
C GLU A 41 1.48 -5.20 -8.12
N SER A 42 2.23 -5.88 -7.25
CA SER A 42 1.68 -6.52 -6.06
C SER A 42 1.06 -5.52 -5.08
N PHE A 43 1.69 -4.34 -4.91
CA PHE A 43 1.12 -3.27 -4.12
C PHE A 43 -0.18 -2.76 -4.76
N GLU A 44 -0.20 -2.52 -6.07
CA GLU A 44 -1.38 -2.03 -6.79
C GLU A 44 -2.56 -2.99 -6.68
N LEU A 45 -2.31 -4.29 -6.86
CA LEU A 45 -3.33 -5.34 -6.75
C LEU A 45 -3.92 -5.43 -5.34
N LEU A 46 -3.08 -5.38 -4.31
CA LEU A 46 -3.53 -5.39 -2.92
C LEU A 46 -4.26 -4.09 -2.57
N ALA A 47 -3.70 -2.92 -2.93
CA ALA A 47 -4.30 -1.63 -2.68
C ALA A 47 -5.71 -1.57 -3.27
N LYS A 48 -5.88 -1.96 -4.54
CA LYS A 48 -7.20 -2.01 -5.19
C LYS A 48 -8.16 -2.96 -4.49
N SER A 49 -7.68 -4.13 -4.06
CA SER A 49 -8.50 -5.14 -3.37
C SER A 49 -9.04 -4.63 -2.03
N PHE A 50 -8.26 -3.83 -1.31
CA PHE A 50 -8.67 -3.31 0.01
C PHE A 50 -9.38 -1.97 -0.07
N THR A 51 -9.01 -1.06 -0.98
CA THR A 51 -9.57 0.30 -1.06
C THR A 51 -10.68 0.45 -2.09
N GLY A 52 -10.80 -0.49 -3.04
CA GLY A 52 -11.73 -0.41 -4.17
C GLY A 52 -11.33 0.64 -5.21
N GLN A 53 -10.13 1.22 -5.13
CA GLN A 53 -9.67 2.28 -6.02
C GLN A 53 -8.33 1.93 -6.66
N ASP A 54 -8.19 2.28 -7.94
CA ASP A 54 -6.90 2.21 -8.62
C ASP A 54 -5.91 3.19 -7.99
N THR A 55 -4.61 2.87 -8.07
CA THR A 55 -3.58 3.75 -7.53
C THR A 55 -3.40 4.95 -8.45
N ASP A 56 -3.56 6.16 -7.90
CA ASP A 56 -3.30 7.40 -8.64
C ASP A 56 -1.80 7.73 -8.60
N HIS A 57 -1.11 7.48 -9.72
CA HIS A 57 0.31 7.78 -9.85
C HIS A 57 0.61 9.28 -10.01
N GLY A 58 -0.39 10.13 -10.28
CA GLY A 58 -0.22 11.58 -10.32
C GLY A 58 -0.02 12.21 -8.94
N ASN A 59 -0.56 11.57 -7.90
CA ASN A 59 -0.42 12.01 -6.51
C ASN A 59 0.79 11.40 -5.78
N ARG A 60 1.49 10.45 -6.41
CA ARG A 60 2.63 9.73 -5.82
C ARG A 60 3.95 10.42 -6.16
N ILE A 61 4.37 11.32 -5.29
CA ILE A 61 5.59 12.11 -5.50
C ILE A 61 6.83 11.33 -4.97
N PRO A 62 7.87 11.13 -5.78
CA PRO A 62 9.12 10.56 -5.32
C PRO A 62 9.77 11.46 -4.26
N ALA A 63 10.13 10.88 -3.11
CA ALA A 63 10.77 11.60 -2.00
C ALA A 63 12.20 12.05 -2.34
N PHE A 64 12.89 11.28 -3.19
CA PHE A 64 14.28 11.47 -3.54
C PHE A 64 14.42 11.35 -5.06
N PRO A 65 14.91 12.39 -5.76
CA PRO A 65 15.12 12.36 -7.21
C PRO A 65 16.38 11.57 -7.64
N LEU A 66 17.13 11.03 -6.68
CA LEU A 66 18.31 10.21 -6.91
C LEU A 66 18.00 8.78 -6.48
N ASP A 67 17.84 7.88 -7.44
CA ASP A 67 17.88 6.44 -7.19
C ASP A 67 19.34 5.99 -7.06
N THR A 68 19.84 5.97 -5.82
CA THR A 68 21.21 5.52 -5.49
C THR A 68 21.47 4.06 -5.89
N TYR A 69 20.43 3.29 -6.22
CA TYR A 69 20.53 1.90 -6.66
C TYR A 69 20.24 1.69 -8.15
N THR A 70 20.05 2.76 -8.95
CA THR A 70 20.11 2.65 -10.41
C THR A 70 21.54 2.27 -10.79
N SER A 71 21.75 0.96 -10.93
CA SER A 71 22.97 0.39 -11.47
C SER A 71 23.15 0.88 -12.90
N ASN A 72 24.19 1.66 -13.14
CA ASN A 72 24.58 2.11 -14.48
C ASN A 72 25.29 0.99 -15.27
N ASN A 73 24.87 -0.29 -15.13
CA ASN A 73 25.37 -1.44 -15.90
C ASN A 73 24.87 -1.41 -17.35
N LEU A 74 24.83 -0.23 -17.96
CA LEU A 74 24.82 -0.10 -19.40
C LEU A 74 26.25 -0.39 -19.88
N THR A 75 26.54 -1.65 -20.16
CA THR A 75 27.69 -2.00 -20.99
C THR A 75 27.52 -1.27 -22.31
N LYS A 76 28.32 -0.23 -22.53
CA LYS A 76 28.52 0.38 -23.85
C LYS A 76 29.08 -0.71 -24.76
N VAL A 77 28.25 -1.18 -25.68
CA VAL A 77 28.73 -1.78 -26.94
C VAL A 77 29.00 -0.64 -27.91
#